data_AF-A0A847UGR1-F1
#
_entry.id   AF-A0A847UGR1-F1
#
_cell.length_a   1.000
_cell.length_b   1.000
_cell.length_c   1.000
_cell.angle_alpha   90.00
_cell.angle_beta   90.00
_cell.angle_gamma   90.00
#
_symmetry.space_group_name_H-M   'P 1'
#
loop_
_entity.id
_entity.type
_entity.pdbx_description
1 polymer ?
#
loop_
_entity_poly.entity_id
_entity_poly.type
_entity_poly.pdbx_seq_one_letter_code
_entity_poly.pdbx_strand_id
1 'polypeptide(L)'
;MTGIVIFTAGREDAYQDYCRSVQEGYEPEELADFLPEDFTARASDDEPVRVWGTSVADKWRKVSRGDIVLVYRDGGFIAQARVLSKRDDLALAEHLYDLDGNPWDLDNPWQYLTFFTDFEEIDVDVAPFNELVGYESGYRPQGFTRVADDRIERVEAEHESVETAINELTDSGSRVHHVDDDPDDDEEDDTEESTADFGDRLVAASKNGDAYDEFEQLVAEAFSRLGFEAQWIEGGDDTDVQLTSPVEAIVEVKARGNGQLQSPDASRIRGHQESRGADHAVVVAPGFTPAAIDDANRDGLVLVSADKLRGLVERYEQVGLRPEFVADVLFEPGAFLDDRMDEIDEAITERRQAADELVSVMEALERGDGAYTAGELRHVLTGMLDGGVPDEDRIRSSLVLLAHPSLGIVETEEDGYRLSTTAEQGVEILEKFGVLVGD
;
A
#
# COMPACT_ATOMS: atom_id res chain seq x y z
N MET A 1 8.86 -0.13 -7.88
CA MET A 1 9.05 -1.00 -9.05
C MET A 1 9.82 -2.23 -8.62
N THR A 2 9.14 -3.38 -8.58
CA THR A 2 9.73 -4.68 -8.27
C THR A 2 10.64 -5.12 -9.41
N GLY A 3 11.87 -5.54 -9.12
CA GLY A 3 12.79 -6.10 -10.11
C GLY A 3 12.81 -7.62 -10.11
N ILE A 4 13.52 -8.19 -11.10
CA ILE A 4 13.79 -9.64 -11.17
C ILE A 4 15.29 -9.89 -11.04
N VAL A 5 15.67 -10.69 -10.04
CA VAL A 5 17.03 -11.18 -9.78
C VAL A 5 17.12 -12.64 -10.21
N ILE A 6 18.22 -13.00 -10.85
CA ILE A 6 18.51 -14.37 -11.26
C ILE A 6 19.87 -14.76 -10.71
N PHE A 7 19.94 -15.90 -10.02
CA PHE A 7 21.21 -16.54 -9.71
C PHE A 7 21.25 -17.97 -10.22
N THR A 8 22.46 -18.46 -10.56
CA THR A 8 22.63 -19.77 -11.19
C THR A 8 23.17 -20.82 -10.23
N ALA A 9 22.45 -21.93 -10.11
CA ALA A 9 22.86 -23.16 -9.42
C ALA A 9 23.25 -24.28 -10.42
N GLY A 10 23.89 -23.90 -11.53
CA GLY A 10 24.14 -24.81 -12.66
C GLY A 10 25.37 -25.71 -12.53
N ARG A 11 26.31 -25.39 -11.64
CA ARG A 11 27.42 -26.29 -11.29
C ARG A 11 27.01 -27.14 -10.09
N GLU A 12 27.57 -28.34 -9.97
CA GLU A 12 27.21 -29.27 -8.89
C GLU A 12 27.51 -28.73 -7.49
N ASP A 13 28.65 -28.03 -7.34
CA ASP A 13 29.02 -27.34 -6.09
C ASP A 13 28.00 -26.23 -5.74
N ALA A 14 27.67 -25.37 -6.70
CA ALA A 14 26.69 -24.31 -6.54
C ALA A 14 25.29 -24.86 -6.26
N TYR A 15 24.93 -26.03 -6.81
CA TYR A 15 23.67 -26.66 -6.47
C TYR A 15 23.63 -27.21 -5.04
N GLN A 16 24.73 -27.80 -4.56
CA GLN A 16 24.81 -28.24 -3.17
C GLN A 16 24.71 -27.05 -2.21
N ASP A 17 25.31 -25.92 -2.58
CA ASP A 17 25.13 -24.67 -1.85
C ASP A 17 23.68 -24.19 -1.90
N TYR A 18 22.99 -24.29 -3.04
CA TYR A 18 21.58 -23.93 -3.15
C TYR A 18 20.70 -24.80 -2.24
N CYS A 19 20.88 -26.12 -2.29
CA CYS A 19 20.14 -27.06 -1.45
C CYS A 19 20.30 -26.71 0.02
N ARG A 20 21.54 -26.45 0.47
CA ARG A 20 21.82 -26.11 1.87
C ARG A 20 21.31 -24.72 2.25
N SER A 21 21.73 -23.69 1.53
CA SER A 21 21.57 -22.29 1.95
C SER A 21 20.24 -21.64 1.56
N VAL A 22 19.56 -22.18 0.54
CA VAL A 22 18.32 -21.61 0.02
C VAL A 22 17.15 -22.57 0.16
N GLN A 23 17.28 -23.85 -0.22
CA GLN A 23 16.17 -24.81 -0.20
C GLN A 23 15.88 -25.36 1.21
N GLU A 24 16.90 -25.80 1.94
CA GLU A 24 16.80 -26.23 3.34
C GLU A 24 16.85 -25.01 4.26
N GLY A 25 17.79 -24.10 4.01
CA GLY A 25 18.04 -22.92 4.84
C GLY A 25 18.76 -23.28 6.15
N TYR A 26 18.97 -22.28 6.99
CA TYR A 26 19.64 -22.43 8.29
C TYR A 26 18.70 -22.10 9.45
N GLU A 27 18.83 -22.82 10.55
CA GLU A 27 18.17 -22.43 11.80
C GLU A 27 18.82 -21.14 12.34
N PRO A 28 18.05 -20.24 12.98
CA PRO A 28 18.58 -18.97 13.50
C PRO A 28 19.79 -19.14 14.43
N GLU A 29 19.80 -20.20 15.25
CA GLU A 29 20.89 -20.47 16.18
C GLU A 29 22.20 -20.84 15.49
N GLU A 30 22.15 -21.37 14.26
CA GLU A 30 23.36 -21.70 13.49
C GLU A 30 24.11 -20.44 13.05
N LEU A 31 23.40 -19.33 12.87
CA LEU A 31 23.94 -18.08 12.36
C LEU A 31 23.98 -16.95 13.40
N ALA A 32 23.57 -17.21 14.64
CA ALA A 32 23.45 -16.23 15.72
C ALA A 32 24.77 -15.51 16.07
N ASP A 33 25.92 -16.16 15.86
CA ASP A 33 27.23 -15.54 16.09
C ASP A 33 27.59 -14.48 15.03
N PHE A 34 26.91 -14.50 13.88
CA PHE A 34 27.17 -13.62 12.73
C PHE A 34 26.07 -12.58 12.52
N LEU A 35 24.83 -12.94 12.85
CA LEU A 35 23.65 -12.11 12.64
C LEU A 35 23.28 -11.38 13.94
N PRO A 36 23.28 -10.03 13.93
CA PRO A 36 22.74 -9.25 15.04
C PRO A 36 21.26 -9.59 15.32
N GLU A 37 20.83 -9.52 16.57
CA GLU A 37 19.42 -9.76 16.96
C GLU A 37 18.43 -8.81 16.26
N ASP A 38 18.88 -7.63 15.85
CA ASP A 38 18.08 -6.62 15.15
C ASP A 38 18.13 -6.72 13.62
N PHE A 39 18.79 -7.75 13.06
CA PHE A 39 18.87 -7.96 11.62
C PHE A 39 17.80 -8.92 11.11
N THR A 40 17.02 -8.46 10.13
CA THR A 40 15.95 -9.24 9.50
C THR A 40 16.51 -10.24 8.48
N ALA A 41 16.83 -11.43 8.97
CA ALA A 41 17.34 -12.55 8.16
C ALA A 41 16.26 -13.51 7.66
N ARG A 42 15.04 -13.41 8.20
CA ARG A 42 13.87 -14.25 7.90
C ARG A 42 12.58 -13.44 8.10
N ALA A 43 11.51 -13.80 7.40
CA ALA A 43 10.23 -13.10 7.52
C ALA A 43 9.43 -13.53 8.75
N SER A 44 9.46 -14.82 9.10
CA SER A 44 8.75 -15.34 10.27
C SER A 44 9.67 -16.13 11.20
N ASP A 45 9.24 -16.28 12.46
CA ASP A 45 9.93 -17.11 13.43
C ASP A 45 9.87 -18.61 13.11
N ASP A 46 8.94 -19.01 12.25
CA ASP A 46 8.75 -20.38 11.79
C ASP A 46 9.53 -20.71 10.50
N GLU A 47 10.19 -19.71 9.90
CA GLU A 47 10.96 -19.89 8.68
C GLU A 47 12.47 -20.04 8.97
N PRO A 48 13.18 -20.86 8.16
CA PRO A 48 14.64 -20.90 8.19
C PRO A 48 15.22 -19.65 7.54
N VAL A 49 16.46 -19.32 7.90
CA VAL A 49 17.24 -18.27 7.24
C VAL A 49 17.71 -18.78 5.87
N ARG A 50 17.18 -18.19 4.81
CA ARG A 50 17.55 -18.51 3.41
C ARG A 50 18.46 -17.41 2.88
N VAL A 51 19.63 -17.78 2.37
CA VAL A 51 20.68 -16.83 1.97
C VAL A 51 21.46 -17.29 0.75
N TRP A 52 21.82 -16.35 -0.12
CA TRP A 52 22.72 -16.60 -1.24
C TRP A 52 23.78 -15.52 -1.40
N GLY A 53 25.02 -15.94 -1.60
CA GLY A 53 26.18 -15.08 -1.79
C GLY A 53 26.54 -14.87 -3.25
N THR A 54 27.04 -13.68 -3.57
CA THR A 54 27.70 -13.39 -4.84
C THR A 54 28.99 -12.61 -4.64
N SER A 55 29.90 -12.67 -5.61
CA SER A 55 31.09 -11.82 -5.66
C SER A 55 30.92 -10.62 -6.59
N VAL A 56 29.76 -10.49 -7.26
CA VAL A 56 29.51 -9.44 -8.27
C VAL A 56 28.87 -8.21 -7.63
N ALA A 57 29.69 -7.41 -6.93
CA ALA A 57 29.26 -6.24 -6.17
C ALA A 57 28.37 -5.27 -6.97
N ASP A 58 28.75 -4.95 -8.21
CA ASP A 58 28.06 -3.95 -9.03
C ASP A 58 26.65 -4.36 -9.43
N LYS A 59 26.39 -5.67 -9.53
CA LYS A 59 25.05 -6.18 -9.80
C LYS A 59 24.25 -6.31 -8.51
N TRP A 60 24.87 -6.78 -7.43
CA TRP A 60 24.24 -6.90 -6.12
C TRP A 60 23.78 -5.54 -5.55
N ARG A 61 24.53 -4.46 -5.83
CA ARG A 61 24.12 -3.09 -5.46
C ARG A 61 22.80 -2.65 -6.10
N LYS A 62 22.43 -3.22 -7.25
CA LYS A 62 21.17 -2.91 -7.95
C LYS A 62 19.98 -3.70 -7.45
N VAL A 63 20.22 -4.75 -6.67
CA VAL A 63 19.15 -5.54 -6.05
C VAL A 63 18.45 -4.67 -5.04
N SER A 64 17.13 -4.63 -5.10
CA SER A 64 16.31 -3.95 -4.11
C SER A 64 15.60 -4.99 -3.24
N ARG A 65 15.25 -4.57 -2.03
CA ARG A 65 14.26 -5.29 -1.23
C ARG A 65 12.97 -5.42 -2.05
N GLY A 66 12.29 -6.55 -1.93
CA GLY A 66 11.05 -6.84 -2.65
C GLY A 66 11.25 -7.44 -4.05
N ASP A 67 12.46 -7.35 -4.65
CA ASP A 67 12.76 -7.96 -5.95
C ASP A 67 12.42 -9.47 -5.94
N ILE A 68 11.82 -9.96 -7.02
CA ILE A 68 11.57 -11.39 -7.25
C ILE A 68 12.89 -12.07 -7.60
N VAL A 69 13.15 -13.22 -7.02
CA VAL A 69 14.36 -14.01 -7.21
C VAL A 69 14.02 -15.30 -7.92
N LEU A 70 14.70 -15.60 -9.03
CA LEU A 70 14.58 -16.87 -9.75
C LEU A 70 15.90 -17.64 -9.73
N VAL A 71 15.82 -18.91 -9.36
CA VAL A 71 16.99 -19.81 -9.29
C VAL A 71 17.12 -20.60 -10.57
N TYR A 72 18.12 -20.29 -11.39
CA TYR A 72 18.34 -20.96 -12.68
C TYR A 72 19.19 -22.22 -12.53
N ARG A 73 18.71 -23.35 -13.07
CA ARG A 73 19.47 -24.59 -13.21
C ARG A 73 19.07 -25.36 -14.48
N ASP A 74 20.06 -25.91 -15.17
CA ASP A 74 19.90 -26.93 -16.23
C ASP A 74 18.87 -26.64 -17.34
N GLY A 75 18.65 -25.37 -17.67
CA GLY A 75 17.75 -24.97 -18.75
C GLY A 75 16.42 -24.39 -18.29
N GLY A 76 16.16 -24.36 -16.98
CA GLY A 76 14.97 -23.77 -16.39
C GLY A 76 15.23 -23.09 -15.06
N PHE A 77 14.16 -22.62 -14.43
CA PHE A 77 14.12 -22.12 -13.07
C PHE A 77 13.50 -23.18 -12.16
N ILE A 78 14.16 -23.40 -11.02
CA ILE A 78 13.84 -24.48 -10.09
C ILE A 78 13.25 -23.98 -8.76
N ALA A 79 13.37 -22.68 -8.50
CA ALA A 79 12.78 -22.03 -7.34
C ALA A 79 12.56 -20.54 -7.60
N GLN A 80 11.59 -19.99 -6.89
CA GLN A 80 11.38 -18.57 -6.74
C GLN A 80 11.44 -18.16 -5.27
N ALA A 81 11.74 -16.89 -5.02
CA ALA A 81 11.72 -16.28 -3.69
C ALA A 81 11.63 -14.75 -3.82
N ARG A 82 11.58 -14.03 -2.70
CA ARG A 82 11.63 -12.57 -2.66
C ARG A 82 12.82 -12.07 -1.85
N VAL A 83 13.44 -10.96 -2.27
CA VAL A 83 14.54 -10.33 -1.53
C VAL A 83 14.02 -9.69 -0.25
N LEU A 84 14.41 -10.24 0.90
CA LEU A 84 14.06 -9.73 2.22
C LEU A 84 15.03 -8.62 2.66
N SER A 85 16.33 -8.93 2.65
CA SER A 85 17.39 -8.04 3.11
C SER A 85 18.74 -8.37 2.46
N LYS A 86 19.72 -7.50 2.66
CA LYS A 86 21.05 -7.61 2.05
C LYS A 86 22.14 -7.29 3.06
N ARG A 87 23.27 -7.98 2.97
CA ARG A 87 24.43 -7.74 3.82
C ARG A 87 25.75 -7.99 3.09
N ASP A 88 26.72 -7.09 3.30
CA ASP A 88 28.11 -7.31 2.91
C ASP A 88 28.85 -7.87 4.13
N ASP A 89 29.09 -9.18 4.14
CA ASP A 89 29.65 -9.88 5.31
C ASP A 89 30.58 -11.03 4.89
N LEU A 90 31.88 -10.75 4.91
CA LEU A 90 32.91 -11.74 4.61
C LEU A 90 32.97 -12.87 5.63
N ALA A 91 32.75 -12.59 6.91
CA ALA A 91 32.89 -13.58 7.97
C ALA A 91 31.76 -14.61 7.90
N LEU A 92 30.53 -14.13 7.66
CA LEU A 92 29.39 -15.01 7.42
C LEU A 92 29.57 -15.78 6.11
N ALA A 93 30.03 -15.15 5.02
CA ALA A 93 30.26 -15.85 3.77
C ALA A 93 31.34 -16.95 3.89
N GLU A 94 32.43 -16.71 4.63
CA GLU A 94 33.43 -17.73 4.92
C GLU A 94 32.81 -18.91 5.70
N HIS A 95 31.97 -18.64 6.70
CA HIS A 95 31.25 -19.68 7.43
C HIS A 95 30.30 -20.51 6.53
N LEU A 96 29.60 -19.86 5.60
CA LEU A 96 28.62 -20.50 4.72
C LEU A 96 29.27 -21.34 3.60
N TYR A 97 30.42 -20.92 3.10
CA TYR A 97 30.98 -21.43 1.84
C TYR A 97 32.41 -22.01 1.93
N ASP A 98 33.20 -21.74 2.98
CA ASP A 98 34.52 -22.38 3.18
C ASP A 98 34.35 -23.82 3.70
N LEU A 99 33.75 -24.66 2.87
CA LEU A 99 33.45 -26.05 3.15
C LEU A 99 34.28 -26.97 2.26
N ASP A 100 34.60 -28.16 2.76
CA ASP A 100 35.32 -29.17 2.00
C ASP A 100 34.60 -29.49 0.67
N GLY A 101 35.29 -29.23 -0.45
CA GLY A 101 34.77 -29.46 -1.81
C GLY A 101 34.07 -28.27 -2.45
N ASN A 102 33.88 -27.16 -1.73
CA ASN A 102 33.41 -25.89 -2.28
C ASN A 102 34.60 -25.12 -2.92
N PRO A 103 34.45 -24.48 -4.09
CA PRO A 103 35.52 -23.68 -4.71
C PRO A 103 35.63 -22.27 -4.08
N TRP A 104 35.56 -22.17 -2.75
CA TRP A 104 35.72 -20.92 -2.02
C TRP A 104 37.07 -20.25 -2.33
N ASP A 105 37.03 -18.94 -2.55
CA ASP A 105 38.20 -18.13 -2.93
C ASP A 105 38.19 -16.79 -2.19
N LEU A 106 39.17 -16.58 -1.32
CA LEU A 106 39.33 -15.34 -0.55
C LEU A 106 39.64 -14.12 -1.44
N ASP A 107 40.17 -14.31 -2.65
CA ASP A 107 40.40 -13.22 -3.60
C ASP A 107 39.12 -12.83 -4.36
N ASN A 108 38.08 -13.68 -4.32
CA ASN A 108 36.78 -13.43 -4.96
C ASN A 108 35.63 -14.01 -4.11
N PRO A 109 35.48 -13.56 -2.85
CA PRO A 109 34.56 -14.16 -1.90
C PRO A 109 33.11 -13.83 -2.26
N TRP A 110 32.21 -14.77 -2.01
CA TRP A 110 30.76 -14.56 -2.16
C TRP A 110 30.15 -13.77 -0.98
N GLN A 111 30.82 -12.69 -0.58
CA GLN A 111 30.51 -11.89 0.61
C GLN A 111 29.27 -11.00 0.48
N TYR A 112 28.79 -10.78 -0.74
CA TYR A 112 27.59 -9.99 -0.98
C TYR A 112 26.38 -10.91 -0.84
N LEU A 113 25.82 -10.95 0.37
CA LEU A 113 24.75 -11.84 0.76
C LEU A 113 23.38 -11.20 0.52
N THR A 114 22.45 -11.99 0.02
CA THR A 114 21.03 -11.64 -0.13
C THR A 114 20.21 -12.67 0.63
N PHE A 115 19.33 -12.20 1.50
CA PHE A 115 18.42 -13.03 2.30
C PHE A 115 17.05 -13.06 1.64
N PHE A 116 16.36 -14.19 1.75
CA PHE A 116 15.13 -14.45 1.03
C PHE A 116 13.96 -14.81 1.94
N THR A 117 12.76 -14.46 1.48
CA THR A 117 11.45 -14.90 2.00
C THR A 117 10.63 -15.48 0.85
N ASP A 118 9.44 -16.01 1.14
CA ASP A 118 8.43 -16.44 0.16
C ASP A 118 9.00 -17.50 -0.80
N PHE A 119 9.79 -18.43 -0.24
CA PHE A 119 10.48 -19.44 -1.02
C PHE A 119 9.51 -20.52 -1.50
N GLU A 120 9.52 -20.77 -2.81
CA GLU A 120 8.73 -21.82 -3.44
C GLU A 120 9.55 -22.57 -4.50
N GLU A 121 9.33 -23.88 -4.59
CA GLU A 121 9.89 -24.69 -5.69
C GLU A 121 9.01 -24.56 -6.93
N ILE A 122 9.66 -24.35 -8.08
CA ILE A 122 8.99 -24.17 -9.37
C ILE A 122 9.65 -25.03 -10.44
N ASP A 123 8.99 -25.24 -11.57
CA ASP A 123 9.56 -25.95 -12.72
C ASP A 123 9.21 -25.21 -14.01
N VAL A 124 10.08 -24.27 -14.40
CA VAL A 124 9.83 -23.36 -15.52
C VAL A 124 10.97 -23.40 -16.51
N ASP A 125 10.68 -23.70 -17.78
CA ASP A 125 11.68 -23.61 -18.84
C ASP A 125 12.19 -22.16 -19.01
N VAL A 126 13.46 -21.97 -19.38
CA VAL A 126 14.02 -20.62 -19.57
C VAL A 126 13.44 -19.89 -20.79
N ALA A 127 12.85 -20.63 -21.74
CA ALA A 127 12.41 -20.05 -23.00
C ALA A 127 11.23 -19.08 -22.83
N PRO A 128 10.14 -19.43 -22.12
CA PRO A 128 9.05 -18.49 -21.88
C PRO A 128 9.47 -17.28 -21.03
N PHE A 129 10.37 -17.46 -20.05
CA PHE A 129 10.97 -16.33 -19.33
C PHE A 129 11.75 -15.38 -20.25
N ASN A 130 12.58 -15.94 -21.14
CA ASN A 130 13.36 -15.13 -22.08
C ASN A 130 12.43 -14.34 -23.00
N GLU A 131 11.31 -14.92 -23.43
CA GLU A 131 10.28 -14.21 -24.20
C GLU A 131 9.68 -13.06 -23.38
N LEU A 132 9.24 -13.34 -22.16
CA LEU A 132 8.64 -12.37 -21.24
C LEU A 132 9.51 -11.13 -21.04
N VAL A 133 10.80 -11.32 -20.69
CA VAL A 133 11.70 -10.17 -20.44
C VAL A 133 12.42 -9.68 -21.71
N GLY A 134 12.09 -10.24 -22.88
CA GLY A 134 12.64 -9.88 -24.19
C GLY A 134 14.10 -10.28 -24.44
N TYR A 135 14.63 -11.27 -23.73
CA TYR A 135 15.96 -11.83 -23.99
C TYR A 135 16.01 -12.64 -25.30
N GLU A 136 17.22 -12.86 -25.80
CA GLU A 136 17.42 -13.76 -26.93
C GLU A 136 16.98 -15.19 -26.56
N SER A 137 16.31 -15.91 -27.46
CA SER A 137 15.73 -17.23 -27.16
C SER A 137 16.75 -18.29 -26.69
N GLY A 138 18.03 -18.14 -27.06
CA GLY A 138 19.12 -19.01 -26.60
C GLY A 138 19.86 -18.50 -25.36
N TYR A 139 19.42 -17.39 -24.77
CA TYR A 139 20.06 -16.81 -23.59
C TYR A 139 19.96 -17.79 -22.42
N ARG A 140 21.10 -17.98 -21.75
CA ARG A 140 21.20 -18.75 -20.51
C ARG A 140 21.78 -17.84 -19.45
N PRO A 141 21.08 -17.60 -18.34
CA PRO A 141 21.63 -16.85 -17.21
C PRO A 141 22.99 -17.42 -16.78
N GLN A 142 23.90 -16.53 -16.36
CA GLN A 142 25.22 -16.90 -15.87
C GLN A 142 25.54 -16.11 -14.60
N GLY A 143 25.91 -16.82 -13.53
CA GLY A 143 26.30 -16.23 -12.25
C GLY A 143 25.12 -15.55 -11.56
N PHE A 144 25.31 -14.29 -11.17
CA PHE A 144 24.30 -13.45 -10.53
C PHE A 144 23.94 -12.28 -11.44
N THR A 145 22.66 -11.97 -11.60
CA THR A 145 22.21 -10.82 -12.39
C THR A 145 20.87 -10.28 -11.93
N ARG A 146 20.64 -8.98 -12.17
CA ARG A 146 19.31 -8.37 -12.10
C ARG A 146 18.89 -7.98 -13.53
N VAL A 147 17.64 -8.26 -13.89
CA VAL A 147 17.05 -7.81 -15.15
C VAL A 147 17.08 -6.28 -15.20
N ALA A 148 17.32 -5.73 -16.38
CA ALA A 148 17.45 -4.28 -16.55
C ALA A 148 16.09 -3.60 -16.41
N ASP A 149 16.06 -2.39 -15.85
CA ASP A 149 14.82 -1.65 -15.55
C ASP A 149 13.96 -1.43 -16.81
N ASP A 150 14.57 -1.15 -17.97
CA ASP A 150 13.88 -0.98 -19.26
C ASP A 150 13.18 -2.25 -19.78
N ARG A 151 13.51 -3.41 -19.20
CA ARG A 151 12.83 -4.69 -19.46
C ARG A 151 11.71 -4.93 -18.47
N ILE A 152 11.92 -4.56 -17.21
CA ILE A 152 10.89 -4.61 -16.17
C ILE A 152 9.73 -3.67 -16.52
N GLU A 153 10.04 -2.43 -16.89
CA GLU A 153 9.04 -1.43 -17.32
C GLU A 153 8.19 -1.91 -18.50
N ARG A 154 8.72 -2.79 -19.36
CA ARG A 154 7.95 -3.38 -20.47
C ARG A 154 7.02 -4.47 -19.98
N VAL A 155 7.46 -5.29 -19.03
CA VAL A 155 6.60 -6.32 -18.41
C VAL A 155 5.43 -5.64 -17.69
N GLU A 156 5.69 -4.60 -16.89
CA GLU A 156 4.64 -3.81 -16.22
C GLU A 156 3.70 -3.08 -17.20
N ALA A 157 4.13 -2.81 -18.43
CA ALA A 157 3.26 -2.21 -19.45
C ALA A 157 2.38 -3.25 -20.18
N GLU A 158 2.73 -4.53 -20.11
CA GLU A 158 2.05 -5.62 -20.82
C GLU A 158 1.22 -6.52 -19.87
N HIS A 159 1.46 -6.42 -18.55
CA HIS A 159 0.80 -7.19 -17.49
C HIS A 159 0.42 -6.27 -16.32
N GLU A 160 -0.54 -6.69 -15.49
CA GLU A 160 -0.97 -5.94 -14.30
C GLU A 160 0.18 -5.63 -13.33
N SER A 161 1.15 -6.54 -13.21
CA SER A 161 2.37 -6.33 -12.42
C SER A 161 3.47 -7.30 -12.86
N VAL A 162 4.70 -7.07 -12.38
CA VAL A 162 5.82 -8.01 -12.57
C VAL A 162 5.54 -9.34 -11.87
N GLU A 163 4.97 -9.28 -10.67
CA GLU A 163 4.55 -10.42 -9.86
C GLU A 163 3.55 -11.29 -10.63
N THR A 164 2.49 -10.68 -11.17
CA THR A 164 1.45 -11.38 -11.95
C THR A 164 2.07 -12.04 -13.19
N ALA A 165 2.93 -11.33 -13.91
CA ALA A 165 3.61 -11.88 -15.09
C ALA A 165 4.52 -13.09 -14.77
N ILE A 166 5.19 -13.06 -13.61
CA ILE A 166 6.01 -14.19 -13.17
C ILE A 166 5.14 -15.33 -12.67
N ASN A 167 4.04 -15.06 -11.97
CA ASN A 167 3.09 -16.09 -11.55
C ASN A 167 2.47 -16.83 -12.74
N GLU A 168 2.01 -16.11 -13.76
CA GLU A 168 1.49 -16.70 -15.01
C GLU A 168 2.52 -17.60 -15.70
N LEU A 169 3.80 -17.30 -15.52
CA LEU A 169 4.91 -18.09 -16.04
C LEU A 169 5.21 -19.32 -15.16
N THR A 170 5.06 -19.22 -13.84
CA THR A 170 5.49 -20.24 -12.88
C THR A 170 4.36 -21.12 -12.36
N ASP A 171 3.10 -20.78 -12.65
CA ASP A 171 1.90 -21.35 -12.02
C ASP A 171 2.00 -21.38 -10.47
N SER A 172 2.75 -20.43 -9.89
CA SER A 172 3.08 -20.39 -8.45
C SER A 172 3.35 -18.97 -7.96
N GLY A 173 3.16 -18.73 -6.67
CA GLY A 173 3.28 -17.42 -6.02
C GLY A 173 1.96 -16.65 -5.97
N SER A 174 2.05 -15.35 -5.67
CA SER A 174 0.91 -14.43 -5.58
C SER A 174 0.62 -13.72 -6.90
N ARG A 175 -0.64 -13.36 -7.15
CA ARG A 175 -1.04 -12.45 -8.25
C ARG A 175 -1.39 -11.10 -7.67
N VAL A 176 -0.92 -10.02 -8.29
CA VAL A 176 -1.20 -8.67 -7.82
C VAL A 176 -2.18 -8.03 -8.78
N HIS A 177 -3.36 -7.72 -8.27
CA HIS A 177 -4.49 -7.10 -8.96
C HIS A 177 -4.57 -5.63 -8.54
N HIS A 178 -4.53 -4.71 -9.51
CA HIS A 178 -4.78 -3.29 -9.24
C HIS A 178 -6.26 -3.05 -9.00
N VAL A 179 -6.57 -2.33 -7.93
CA VAL A 179 -7.95 -1.91 -7.66
C VAL A 179 -8.08 -0.48 -8.19
N ASP A 180 -8.46 -0.37 -9.46
CA ASP A 180 -8.73 0.93 -10.09
C ASP A 180 -10.20 1.33 -9.87
N ASP A 181 -10.41 2.50 -9.26
CA ASP A 181 -11.70 3.19 -9.19
C ASP A 181 -11.97 4.01 -10.48
N ASP A 182 -11.49 3.58 -11.65
CA ASP A 182 -11.78 4.31 -12.90
C ASP A 182 -13.15 3.86 -13.43
N PRO A 183 -14.22 4.69 -13.33
CA PRO A 183 -15.57 4.31 -13.76
C PRO A 183 -15.71 4.12 -15.29
N ASP A 184 -14.61 4.21 -16.05
CA ASP A 184 -14.60 4.24 -17.51
C ASP A 184 -13.85 3.06 -18.19
N ASP A 185 -13.32 2.06 -17.45
CA ASP A 185 -12.74 0.84 -18.07
C ASP A 185 -13.64 -0.42 -17.90
N ASP A 186 -14.58 -0.52 -18.84
CA ASP A 186 -15.29 -1.69 -19.38
C ASP A 186 -15.23 -3.05 -18.64
N GLU A 187 -16.23 -3.35 -17.81
CA GLU A 187 -17.14 -4.49 -18.03
C GLU A 187 -18.58 -4.10 -17.66
N GLU A 188 -19.51 -4.25 -18.62
CA GLU A 188 -20.95 -4.14 -18.42
C GLU A 188 -21.43 -5.20 -17.40
N ASP A 189 -21.44 -4.89 -16.10
CA ASP A 189 -22.44 -5.45 -15.18
C ASP A 189 -23.09 -4.35 -14.33
N ASP A 190 -24.34 -4.07 -14.70
CA ASP A 190 -25.24 -3.10 -14.10
C ASP A 190 -25.51 -3.43 -12.62
N THR A 191 -24.78 -2.79 -11.70
CA THR A 191 -25.35 -2.30 -10.44
C THR A 191 -24.51 -1.15 -9.90
N GLU A 192 -25.07 0.06 -9.84
CA GLU A 192 -24.59 1.10 -8.92
C GLU A 192 -24.75 0.54 -7.49
N GLU A 193 -23.72 -0.16 -6.99
CA GLU A 193 -23.72 -0.68 -5.63
C GLU A 193 -23.63 0.48 -4.65
N SER A 194 -24.65 0.65 -3.80
CA SER A 194 -24.64 1.70 -2.79
C SER A 194 -23.57 1.41 -1.73
N THR A 195 -22.94 2.44 -1.15
CA THR A 195 -21.98 2.33 -0.04
C THR A 195 -22.46 1.43 1.10
N ALA A 196 -23.75 1.47 1.39
CA ALA A 196 -24.36 0.65 2.43
C ALA A 196 -24.34 -0.85 2.10
N ASP A 197 -24.56 -1.20 0.83
CA ASP A 197 -24.53 -2.59 0.36
C ASP A 197 -23.10 -3.14 0.39
N PHE A 198 -22.14 -2.36 -0.11
CA PHE A 198 -20.71 -2.64 0.00
C PHE A 198 -20.27 -2.84 1.46
N GLY A 199 -20.63 -1.90 2.33
CA GLY A 199 -20.29 -1.93 3.75
C GLY A 199 -20.83 -3.16 4.48
N ASP A 200 -22.05 -3.57 4.17
CA ASP A 200 -22.66 -4.77 4.75
C ASP A 200 -21.99 -6.06 4.23
N ARG A 201 -21.59 -6.11 2.95
CA ARG A 201 -20.79 -7.22 2.39
C ARG A 201 -19.43 -7.33 3.07
N LEU A 202 -18.70 -6.22 3.23
CA LEU A 202 -17.39 -6.19 3.92
C LEU A 202 -17.49 -6.79 5.33
N VAL A 203 -18.49 -6.38 6.10
CA VAL A 203 -18.70 -6.90 7.47
C VAL A 203 -19.14 -8.37 7.45
N ALA A 204 -19.97 -8.79 6.48
CA ALA A 204 -20.40 -10.17 6.35
C ALA A 204 -19.24 -11.11 6.00
N ALA A 205 -18.43 -10.76 5.00
CA ALA A 205 -17.26 -11.51 4.55
C ALA A 205 -16.25 -11.70 5.69
N SER A 206 -16.01 -10.67 6.50
CA SER A 206 -15.12 -10.75 7.66
C SER A 206 -15.47 -11.90 8.63
N LYS A 207 -16.76 -12.22 8.77
CA LYS A 207 -17.26 -13.26 9.69
C LYS A 207 -17.39 -14.62 9.01
N ASN A 208 -17.11 -14.72 7.72
CA ASN A 208 -17.17 -15.95 6.96
C ASN A 208 -15.76 -16.51 6.75
N GLY A 209 -15.38 -17.50 7.55
CA GLY A 209 -14.08 -18.15 7.45
C GLY A 209 -13.91 -19.08 6.25
N ASP A 210 -14.83 -19.06 5.28
CA ASP A 210 -14.72 -19.75 3.99
C ASP A 210 -14.64 -18.76 2.81
N ALA A 211 -14.66 -17.45 3.07
CA ALA A 211 -14.66 -16.37 2.06
C ALA A 211 -13.47 -15.41 2.27
N TYR A 212 -12.26 -15.97 2.33
CA TYR A 212 -11.03 -15.17 2.54
C TYR A 212 -10.76 -14.25 1.35
N ASP A 213 -10.73 -14.79 0.13
CA ASP A 213 -10.49 -14.02 -1.10
C ASP A 213 -11.51 -12.87 -1.28
N GLU A 214 -12.80 -13.13 -1.02
CA GLU A 214 -13.85 -12.10 -1.08
C GLU A 214 -13.60 -10.99 -0.04
N PHE A 215 -13.18 -11.36 1.18
CA PHE A 215 -12.89 -10.37 2.21
C PHE A 215 -11.65 -9.54 1.87
N GLU A 216 -10.62 -10.15 1.28
CA GLU A 216 -9.40 -9.46 0.84
C GLU A 216 -9.69 -8.43 -0.25
N GLN A 217 -10.47 -8.83 -1.27
CA GLN A 217 -10.91 -7.93 -2.35
C GLN A 217 -11.71 -6.75 -1.81
N LEU A 218 -12.69 -7.01 -0.93
CA LEU A 218 -13.51 -5.95 -0.32
C LEU A 218 -12.67 -5.01 0.56
N VAL A 219 -11.61 -5.50 1.19
CA VAL A 219 -10.69 -4.65 1.96
C VAL A 219 -9.85 -3.78 1.02
N ALA A 220 -9.32 -4.34 -0.06
CA ALA A 220 -8.58 -3.56 -1.07
C ALA A 220 -9.46 -2.46 -1.68
N GLU A 221 -10.70 -2.80 -2.06
CA GLU A 221 -11.72 -1.86 -2.54
C GLU A 221 -12.05 -0.80 -1.50
N ALA A 222 -12.17 -1.16 -0.21
CA ALA A 222 -12.41 -0.18 0.84
C ALA A 222 -11.28 0.86 0.93
N PHE A 223 -10.02 0.44 0.80
CA PHE A 223 -8.89 1.38 0.77
C PHE A 223 -8.86 2.21 -0.51
N SER A 224 -9.19 1.63 -1.68
CA SER A 224 -9.34 2.38 -2.92
C SER A 224 -10.38 3.49 -2.80
N ARG A 225 -11.57 3.17 -2.26
CA ARG A 225 -12.66 4.15 -2.00
C ARG A 225 -12.25 5.25 -1.03
N LEU A 226 -11.26 5.02 -0.17
CA LEU A 226 -10.66 6.03 0.73
C LEU A 226 -9.57 6.88 0.04
N GLY A 227 -9.33 6.65 -1.25
CA GLY A 227 -8.36 7.35 -2.09
C GLY A 227 -6.93 6.84 -1.95
N PHE A 228 -6.73 5.59 -1.54
CA PHE A 228 -5.42 4.93 -1.53
C PHE A 228 -5.21 4.16 -2.84
N GLU A 229 -3.98 4.16 -3.36
CA GLU A 229 -3.59 3.26 -4.46
C GLU A 229 -3.38 1.86 -3.88
N ALA A 230 -4.41 1.00 -4.02
CA ALA A 230 -4.48 -0.33 -3.43
C ALA A 230 -4.28 -1.45 -4.46
N GLN A 231 -3.58 -2.50 -4.04
CA GLN A 231 -3.34 -3.70 -4.82
C GLN A 231 -3.74 -4.93 -4.00
N TRP A 232 -4.68 -5.74 -4.50
CA TRP A 232 -5.03 -7.02 -3.90
C TRP A 232 -4.05 -8.10 -4.37
N ILE A 233 -3.65 -8.98 -3.47
CA ILE A 233 -2.59 -9.97 -3.67
C ILE A 233 -3.21 -11.35 -3.47
N GLU A 234 -3.60 -11.98 -4.56
CA GLU A 234 -4.25 -13.27 -4.57
C GLU A 234 -3.23 -14.40 -4.36
N GLY A 235 -3.42 -15.18 -3.30
CA GLY A 235 -2.64 -16.40 -3.02
C GLY A 235 -1.21 -16.17 -2.55
N GLY A 236 -0.50 -17.26 -2.26
CA GLY A 236 0.82 -17.25 -1.64
C GLY A 236 0.78 -17.15 -0.11
N ASP A 237 1.95 -17.12 0.53
CA ASP A 237 2.10 -16.87 2.00
C ASP A 237 2.50 -15.42 2.29
N ASP A 238 2.27 -14.51 1.33
CA ASP A 238 2.63 -13.09 1.40
C ASP A 238 1.51 -12.27 2.08
N THR A 239 1.57 -10.93 2.03
CA THR A 239 0.48 -10.05 2.48
C THR A 239 -0.68 -10.05 1.49
N ASP A 240 -1.89 -9.77 1.99
CA ASP A 240 -3.12 -9.84 1.17
C ASP A 240 -3.42 -8.56 0.37
N VAL A 241 -3.05 -7.39 0.88
CA VAL A 241 -3.19 -6.11 0.15
C VAL A 241 -1.96 -5.24 0.38
N GLN A 242 -1.52 -4.53 -0.67
CA GLN A 242 -0.49 -3.49 -0.58
C GLN A 242 -1.06 -2.13 -0.94
N LEU A 243 -0.72 -1.11 -0.15
CA LEU A 243 -0.99 0.30 -0.43
C LEU A 243 0.31 0.98 -0.82
N THR A 244 0.29 1.75 -1.89
CA THR A 244 1.49 2.41 -2.45
C THR A 244 1.43 3.93 -2.38
N SER A 245 0.24 4.50 -2.20
CA SER A 245 0.00 5.95 -2.10
C SER A 245 -1.28 6.22 -1.30
N PRO A 246 -1.37 7.32 -0.52
CA PRO A 246 -0.29 8.27 -0.19
C PRO A 246 0.75 7.72 0.79
N VAL A 247 0.58 6.50 1.29
CA VAL A 247 1.50 5.83 2.22
C VAL A 247 1.86 4.43 1.72
N GLU A 248 3.07 3.98 2.00
CA GLU A 248 3.49 2.60 1.73
C GLU A 248 3.08 1.71 2.91
N ALA A 249 2.07 0.87 2.73
CA ALA A 249 1.56 -0.01 3.80
C ALA A 249 1.24 -1.40 3.28
N ILE A 250 1.37 -2.40 4.15
CA ILE A 250 0.79 -3.72 3.91
C ILE A 250 -0.47 -3.89 4.76
N VAL A 251 -1.45 -4.63 4.23
CA VAL A 251 -2.67 -4.99 4.95
C VAL A 251 -2.82 -6.51 4.96
N GLU A 252 -2.99 -7.02 6.17
CA GLU A 252 -3.25 -8.42 6.46
C GLU A 252 -4.71 -8.60 6.87
N VAL A 253 -5.42 -9.47 6.17
CA VAL A 253 -6.85 -9.68 6.26
C VAL A 253 -7.12 -11.00 6.97
N LYS A 254 -7.85 -10.93 8.10
CA LYS A 254 -8.11 -12.10 8.96
C LYS A 254 -9.60 -12.28 9.20
N ALA A 255 -10.26 -13.06 8.35
CA ALA A 255 -11.65 -13.47 8.61
C ALA A 255 -11.74 -14.40 9.84
N ARG A 256 -12.79 -14.24 10.66
CA ARG A 256 -12.96 -14.99 11.91
C ARG A 256 -14.43 -15.28 12.19
N GLY A 257 -14.84 -16.55 12.08
CA GLY A 257 -16.22 -16.98 12.35
C GLY A 257 -16.70 -16.78 13.79
N ASN A 258 -15.78 -16.65 14.75
CA ASN A 258 -16.09 -16.28 16.14
C ASN A 258 -16.16 -14.75 16.36
N GLY A 259 -15.90 -13.94 15.32
CA GLY A 259 -15.96 -12.49 15.34
C GLY A 259 -14.78 -11.78 16.01
N GLN A 260 -13.74 -12.49 16.48
CA GLN A 260 -12.61 -11.85 17.16
C GLN A 260 -11.27 -12.55 16.89
N LEU A 261 -10.27 -11.74 16.55
CA LEU A 261 -8.87 -12.14 16.44
C LEU A 261 -8.18 -12.10 17.82
N GLN A 262 -7.48 -13.19 18.15
CA GLN A 262 -6.76 -13.34 19.43
C GLN A 262 -5.32 -12.86 19.36
N SER A 263 -4.64 -13.09 18.23
CA SER A 263 -3.27 -12.64 17.97
C SER A 263 -3.11 -12.38 16.46
N PRO A 264 -2.44 -11.28 16.06
CA PRO A 264 -2.22 -10.93 14.66
C PRO A 264 -1.05 -11.66 13.98
N ASP A 265 -0.19 -12.37 14.73
CA ASP A 265 1.08 -12.92 14.20
C ASP A 265 2.07 -11.84 13.74
N ALA A 266 2.50 -11.02 14.69
CA ALA A 266 3.27 -9.80 14.43
C ALA A 266 4.65 -10.04 13.82
N SER A 267 5.29 -11.18 14.09
CA SER A 267 6.61 -11.52 13.53
C SER A 267 6.51 -11.71 12.01
N ARG A 268 5.58 -12.55 11.54
CA ARG A 268 5.36 -12.79 10.11
C ARG A 268 4.96 -11.50 9.39
N ILE A 269 4.02 -10.74 9.95
CA ILE A 269 3.58 -9.47 9.36
C ILE A 269 4.73 -8.48 9.23
N ARG A 270 5.60 -8.37 10.25
CA ARG A 270 6.78 -7.52 10.14
C ARG A 270 7.68 -7.99 9.02
N GLY A 271 7.95 -9.30 8.93
CA GLY A 271 8.71 -9.89 7.84
C GLY A 271 8.24 -9.49 6.44
N HIS A 272 6.92 -9.42 6.23
CA HIS A 272 6.31 -8.92 4.99
C HIS A 272 6.41 -7.40 4.86
N GLN A 273 6.15 -6.65 5.93
CA GLN A 273 6.19 -5.18 5.95
C GLN A 273 7.56 -4.67 5.51
N GLU A 274 8.56 -5.00 6.32
CA GLU A 274 9.56 -5.95 5.90
C GLU A 274 9.94 -5.95 4.41
N SER A 275 9.91 -7.14 3.81
CA SER A 275 10.27 -7.44 2.43
C SER A 275 9.62 -6.52 1.39
N ARG A 276 8.46 -5.91 1.68
CA ARG A 276 7.75 -4.99 0.78
C ARG A 276 8.17 -3.53 0.93
N GLY A 277 8.98 -3.21 1.93
CA GLY A 277 9.46 -1.85 2.15
C GLY A 277 8.38 -0.91 2.67
N ALA A 278 7.33 -1.44 3.30
CA ALA A 278 6.22 -0.65 3.80
C ALA A 278 6.55 0.05 5.13
N ASP A 279 6.08 1.29 5.27
CA ASP A 279 6.19 2.08 6.49
C ASP A 279 5.23 1.59 7.57
N HIS A 280 4.09 1.02 7.17
CA HIS A 280 3.04 0.56 8.07
C HIS A 280 2.58 -0.87 7.79
N ALA A 281 2.10 -1.53 8.84
CA ALA A 281 1.42 -2.81 8.75
C ALA A 281 0.05 -2.73 9.42
N VAL A 282 -0.99 -3.03 8.66
CA VAL A 282 -2.39 -2.98 9.09
C VAL A 282 -2.95 -4.39 9.15
N VAL A 283 -3.75 -4.68 10.18
CA VAL A 283 -4.53 -5.92 10.26
C VAL A 283 -6.00 -5.57 10.23
N VAL A 284 -6.73 -6.15 9.28
CA VAL A 284 -8.18 -5.99 9.15
C VAL A 284 -8.88 -7.30 9.54
N ALA A 285 -9.81 -7.21 10.49
CA ALA A 285 -10.53 -8.38 11.01
C ALA A 285 -11.94 -7.99 11.48
N PRO A 286 -12.85 -8.94 11.81
CA PRO A 286 -14.15 -8.61 12.40
C PRO A 286 -14.07 -7.80 13.70
N GLY A 287 -12.99 -8.00 14.46
CA GLY A 287 -12.76 -7.39 15.75
C GLY A 287 -11.56 -8.03 16.45
N PHE A 288 -11.15 -7.42 17.56
CA PHE A 288 -9.91 -7.78 18.26
C PHE A 288 -10.17 -7.98 19.75
N THR A 289 -9.41 -8.90 20.35
CA THR A 289 -9.35 -9.00 21.80
C THR A 289 -8.41 -7.97 22.41
N PRO A 290 -8.55 -7.64 23.71
CA PRO A 290 -7.60 -6.75 24.39
C PRO A 290 -6.15 -7.22 24.27
N ALA A 291 -5.90 -8.53 24.29
CA ALA A 291 -4.56 -9.08 24.14
C ALA A 291 -3.96 -8.77 22.74
N ALA A 292 -4.75 -8.96 21.68
CA ALA A 292 -4.33 -8.59 20.32
C ALA A 292 -4.00 -7.09 20.21
N ILE A 293 -4.77 -6.22 20.87
CA ILE A 293 -4.54 -4.77 20.89
C ILE A 293 -3.24 -4.44 21.64
N ASP A 294 -3.00 -5.06 22.79
CA ASP A 294 -1.78 -4.87 23.57
C ASP A 294 -0.53 -5.32 22.79
N ASP A 295 -0.62 -6.42 22.06
CA ASP A 295 0.46 -6.92 21.21
C ASP A 295 0.68 -6.00 20.00
N ALA A 296 -0.38 -5.55 19.32
CA ALA A 296 -0.26 -4.58 18.22
C ALA A 296 0.38 -3.26 18.65
N ASN A 297 0.03 -2.72 19.82
CA ASN A 297 0.66 -1.53 20.37
C ASN A 297 2.15 -1.73 20.66
N ARG A 298 2.53 -2.91 21.17
CA ARG A 298 3.93 -3.26 21.40
C ARG A 298 4.67 -3.36 20.07
N ASP A 299 3.99 -3.91 19.07
CA ASP A 299 4.62 -4.29 17.82
C ASP A 299 4.56 -3.24 16.70
N GLY A 300 3.84 -2.14 16.92
CA GLY A 300 3.70 -1.07 15.94
C GLY A 300 2.67 -1.37 14.85
N LEU A 301 1.79 -2.35 15.06
CA LEU A 301 0.74 -2.72 14.11
C LEU A 301 -0.49 -1.83 14.28
N VAL A 302 -1.17 -1.56 13.18
CA VAL A 302 -2.47 -0.89 13.14
C VAL A 302 -3.56 -1.96 13.09
N LEU A 303 -4.58 -1.88 13.95
CA LEU A 303 -5.71 -2.81 13.92
C LEU A 303 -6.99 -2.08 13.53
N VAL A 304 -7.64 -2.50 12.45
CA VAL A 304 -8.90 -1.90 11.98
C VAL A 304 -9.97 -2.98 11.91
N SER A 305 -11.11 -2.78 12.56
CA SER A 305 -12.20 -3.75 12.41
C SER A 305 -12.98 -3.51 11.13
N ALA A 306 -13.57 -4.56 10.54
CA ALA A 306 -14.41 -4.43 9.35
C ALA A 306 -15.55 -3.39 9.55
N ASP A 307 -16.17 -3.36 10.74
CA ASP A 307 -17.19 -2.37 11.09
C ASP A 307 -16.62 -0.93 11.14
N LYS A 308 -15.37 -0.75 11.55
CA LYS A 308 -14.70 0.57 11.56
C LYS A 308 -14.28 1.02 10.18
N LEU A 309 -13.75 0.09 9.38
CA LEU A 309 -13.41 0.35 7.99
C LEU A 309 -14.66 0.74 7.19
N ARG A 310 -15.77 0.02 7.34
CA ARG A 310 -17.09 0.43 6.79
C ARG A 310 -17.43 1.86 7.21
N GLY A 311 -17.40 2.15 8.51
CA GLY A 311 -17.79 3.45 9.02
C GLY A 311 -16.91 4.60 8.51
N LEU A 312 -15.65 4.32 8.20
CA LEU A 312 -14.72 5.28 7.60
C LEU A 312 -15.03 5.50 6.11
N VAL A 313 -15.28 4.45 5.33
CA VAL A 313 -15.69 4.53 3.91
C VAL A 313 -16.99 5.33 3.78
N GLU A 314 -18.02 5.00 4.58
CA GLU A 314 -19.31 5.70 4.59
C GLU A 314 -19.18 7.21 4.85
N ARG A 315 -18.20 7.61 5.67
CA ARG A 315 -17.92 9.01 6.00
C ARG A 315 -17.16 9.71 4.88
N TYR A 316 -16.17 9.02 4.33
CA TYR A 316 -15.31 9.56 3.28
C TYR A 316 -16.11 9.87 2.01
N GLU A 317 -16.96 8.94 1.57
CA GLU A 317 -17.78 9.12 0.36
C GLU A 317 -18.81 10.27 0.49
N GLN A 318 -19.23 10.63 1.70
CA GLN A 318 -20.17 11.74 1.90
C GLN A 318 -19.55 13.14 1.72
N VAL A 319 -18.24 13.30 1.98
CA VAL A 319 -17.63 14.64 2.17
C VAL A 319 -16.29 14.80 1.44
N GLY A 320 -15.69 13.70 0.97
CA GLY A 320 -14.42 13.67 0.25
C GLY A 320 -13.29 14.30 1.08
N LEU A 321 -12.80 13.56 2.08
CA LEU A 321 -11.61 13.98 2.83
C LEU A 321 -10.37 13.82 1.95
N ARG A 322 -9.27 14.45 2.36
CA ARG A 322 -7.98 14.21 1.70
C ARG A 322 -7.43 12.86 2.17
N PRO A 323 -6.98 11.97 1.27
CA PRO A 323 -6.40 10.68 1.65
C PRO A 323 -5.25 10.82 2.65
N GLU A 324 -4.45 11.90 2.55
CA GLU A 324 -3.33 12.14 3.48
C GLU A 324 -3.80 12.40 4.91
N PHE A 325 -4.92 13.11 5.09
CA PHE A 325 -5.50 13.31 6.42
C PHE A 325 -6.08 12.01 6.98
N VAL A 326 -6.76 11.23 6.15
CA VAL A 326 -7.26 9.90 6.55
C VAL A 326 -6.08 9.02 6.95
N ALA A 327 -4.97 9.07 6.20
CA ALA A 327 -3.78 8.31 6.50
C ALA A 327 -3.14 8.70 7.85
N ASP A 328 -2.99 10.00 8.12
CA ASP A 328 -2.47 10.51 9.40
C ASP A 328 -3.26 9.94 10.59
N VAL A 329 -4.60 9.90 10.46
CA VAL A 329 -5.49 9.42 11.52
C VAL A 329 -5.64 7.90 11.49
N LEU A 330 -5.44 7.19 10.39
CA LEU A 330 -5.65 5.73 10.26
C LEU A 330 -4.41 4.90 10.57
N PHE A 331 -3.21 5.39 10.24
CA PHE A 331 -1.97 4.61 10.35
C PHE A 331 -1.18 4.80 11.66
N GLU A 332 -1.71 5.55 12.63
CA GLU A 332 -1.15 5.53 13.99
C GLU A 332 -1.21 4.10 14.58
N PRO A 333 -0.12 3.62 15.21
CA PRO A 333 -0.08 2.29 15.81
C PRO A 333 -1.17 2.03 16.85
N GLY A 334 -1.64 0.79 16.92
CA GLY A 334 -2.69 0.36 17.82
C GLY A 334 -4.04 0.19 17.13
N ALA A 335 -5.09 0.00 17.93
CA ALA A 335 -6.43 -0.18 17.40
C ALA A 335 -7.06 1.14 16.97
N PHE A 336 -7.70 1.14 15.80
CA PHE A 336 -8.53 2.23 15.32
C PHE A 336 -9.90 2.19 16.01
N LEU A 337 -10.08 3.08 16.99
CA LEU A 337 -11.22 3.10 17.91
C LEU A 337 -12.12 4.32 17.68
N ASP A 338 -13.10 4.50 18.57
CA ASP A 338 -14.09 5.59 18.49
C ASP A 338 -13.46 6.98 18.58
N ASP A 339 -12.40 7.16 19.37
CA ASP A 339 -11.68 8.43 19.52
C ASP A 339 -11.04 8.89 18.21
N ARG A 340 -10.40 7.98 17.47
CA ARG A 340 -9.86 8.28 16.13
C ARG A 340 -10.95 8.48 15.09
N MET A 341 -12.12 7.85 15.26
CA MET A 341 -13.30 8.18 14.46
C MET A 341 -13.89 9.55 14.79
N ASP A 342 -13.86 9.97 16.05
CA ASP A 342 -14.31 11.30 16.45
C ASP A 342 -13.44 12.39 15.80
N GLU A 343 -12.14 12.16 15.60
CA GLU A 343 -11.24 13.08 14.87
C GLU A 343 -11.64 13.22 13.38
N ILE A 344 -12.01 12.11 12.73
CA ILE A 344 -12.53 12.13 11.36
C ILE A 344 -13.88 12.88 11.32
N ASP A 345 -14.77 12.63 12.27
CA ASP A 345 -16.07 13.28 12.37
C ASP A 345 -15.96 14.78 12.66
N GLU A 346 -14.97 15.19 13.46
CA GLU A 346 -14.65 16.60 13.71
C GLU A 346 -14.17 17.29 12.43
N ALA A 347 -13.24 16.68 11.70
CA ALA A 347 -12.76 17.22 10.42
C ALA A 347 -13.87 17.34 9.36
N ILE A 348 -14.77 16.36 9.30
CA ILE A 348 -15.97 16.42 8.45
C ILE A 348 -16.87 17.59 8.85
N THR A 349 -17.10 17.76 10.15
CA THR A 349 -17.94 18.85 10.68
C THR A 349 -17.33 20.21 10.36
N GLU A 350 -16.03 20.38 10.55
CA GLU A 350 -15.31 21.62 10.22
C GLU A 350 -15.38 21.93 8.71
N ARG A 351 -15.25 20.90 7.87
CA ARG A 351 -15.33 21.05 6.41
C ARG A 351 -16.72 21.44 5.93
N ARG A 352 -17.78 20.81 6.46
CA ARG A 352 -19.18 21.18 6.20
C ARG A 352 -19.46 22.60 6.65
N GLN A 353 -19.02 22.97 7.85
CA GLN A 353 -19.17 24.35 8.33
C GLN A 353 -18.46 25.36 7.41
N ALA A 354 -17.24 25.06 6.96
CA ALA A 354 -16.53 25.92 6.02
C ALA A 354 -17.26 26.05 4.67
N ALA A 355 -17.89 24.99 4.18
CA ALA A 355 -18.71 25.02 2.98
C ALA A 355 -19.96 25.90 3.18
N ASP A 356 -20.70 25.73 4.27
CA ASP A 356 -21.87 26.55 4.63
C ASP A 356 -21.49 28.05 4.76
N GLU A 357 -20.30 28.33 5.27
CA GLU A 357 -19.76 29.69 5.34
C GLU A 357 -19.53 30.29 3.95
N LEU A 358 -19.00 29.52 2.99
CA LEU A 358 -18.85 29.96 1.60
C LEU A 358 -20.21 30.28 0.97
N VAL A 359 -21.20 29.39 1.15
CA VAL A 359 -22.57 29.59 0.65
C VAL A 359 -23.18 30.85 1.26
N SER A 360 -23.08 31.01 2.57
CA SER A 360 -23.58 32.19 3.29
C SER A 360 -22.94 33.48 2.80
N VAL A 361 -21.63 33.48 2.51
CA VAL A 361 -20.92 34.66 1.97
C VAL A 361 -21.42 34.99 0.55
N MET A 362 -21.61 34.00 -0.32
CA MET A 362 -22.16 34.22 -1.66
C MET A 362 -23.59 34.78 -1.61
N GLU A 363 -24.43 34.20 -0.77
CA GLU A 363 -25.79 34.66 -0.54
C GLU A 363 -25.87 36.09 0.04
N ALA A 364 -24.92 36.45 0.90
CA ALA A 364 -24.84 37.78 1.48
C ALA A 364 -24.40 38.82 0.44
N LEU A 365 -23.46 38.45 -0.43
CA LEU A 365 -23.06 39.27 -1.58
C LEU A 365 -24.23 39.47 -2.57
N GLU A 366 -25.01 38.42 -2.84
CA GLU A 366 -26.13 38.46 -3.78
C GLU A 366 -27.29 39.37 -3.31
N ARG A 367 -27.54 39.43 -1.99
CA ARG A 367 -28.55 40.33 -1.40
C ARG A 367 -28.19 41.81 -1.51
N GLY A 368 -26.93 42.11 -1.80
CA GLY A 368 -26.39 43.45 -1.85
C GLY A 368 -26.37 44.06 -3.25
N ASP A 369 -26.42 45.39 -3.32
CA ASP A 369 -26.42 46.14 -4.58
C ASP A 369 -25.07 46.89 -4.71
N GLY A 370 -23.97 46.15 -4.78
CA GLY A 370 -22.61 46.71 -4.86
C GLY A 370 -21.48 45.78 -4.41
N ALA A 371 -20.24 46.29 -4.41
CA ALA A 371 -19.10 45.62 -3.82
C ALA A 371 -19.07 45.79 -2.29
N TYR A 372 -18.63 44.76 -1.58
CA TYR A 372 -18.56 44.74 -0.12
C TYR A 372 -17.16 44.46 0.38
N THR A 373 -16.75 45.15 1.43
CA THR A 373 -15.63 44.71 2.27
C THR A 373 -16.06 43.56 3.18
N ALA A 374 -15.09 42.78 3.69
CA ALA A 374 -15.38 41.70 4.64
C ALA A 374 -16.14 42.19 5.89
N GLY A 375 -15.80 43.39 6.41
CA GLY A 375 -16.47 43.97 7.57
C GLY A 375 -17.94 44.36 7.30
N GLU A 376 -18.24 44.84 6.09
CA GLU A 376 -19.61 45.15 5.68
C GLU A 376 -20.42 43.87 5.45
N LEU A 377 -19.83 42.86 4.80
CA LEU A 377 -20.44 41.54 4.65
C LEU A 377 -20.76 40.90 6.00
N ARG A 378 -19.88 41.06 6.99
CA ARG A 378 -20.15 40.59 8.36
C ARG A 378 -21.44 41.20 8.94
N HIS A 379 -21.72 42.47 8.64
CA HIS A 379 -22.97 43.11 9.08
C HIS A 379 -24.20 42.52 8.38
N VAL A 380 -24.08 42.22 7.09
CA VAL A 380 -25.14 41.55 6.32
C VAL A 380 -25.41 40.16 6.89
N LEU A 381 -24.36 39.36 7.09
CA LEU A 381 -24.44 38.02 7.67
C LEU A 381 -25.03 38.02 9.09
N THR A 382 -24.71 39.03 9.91
CA THR A 382 -25.32 39.19 11.25
C THR A 382 -26.84 39.39 11.20
N GLY A 383 -27.36 39.97 10.12
CA GLY A 383 -28.80 40.09 9.90
C GLY A 383 -29.44 38.86 9.26
N MET A 384 -28.67 38.02 8.57
CA MET A 384 -29.14 36.83 7.88
C MET A 384 -29.17 35.59 8.76
N LEU A 385 -28.16 35.43 9.62
CA LEU A 385 -27.94 34.22 10.38
C LEU A 385 -28.41 34.39 11.84
N ASP A 386 -29.06 33.36 12.38
CA ASP A 386 -29.51 33.33 13.79
C ASP A 386 -28.36 33.12 14.80
N GLY A 387 -27.16 32.78 14.32
CA GLY A 387 -25.94 32.52 15.09
C GLY A 387 -24.80 32.06 14.18
N GLY A 388 -23.61 31.83 14.73
CA GLY A 388 -22.48 31.28 13.97
C GLY A 388 -21.88 32.22 12.90
N VAL A 389 -22.12 33.53 13.01
CA VAL A 389 -21.60 34.52 12.06
C VAL A 389 -20.06 34.49 12.05
N PRO A 390 -19.42 34.22 10.90
CA PRO A 390 -17.97 34.17 10.82
C PRO A 390 -17.34 35.53 11.19
N ASP A 391 -16.12 35.48 11.70
CA ASP A 391 -15.35 36.71 11.91
C ASP A 391 -14.87 37.30 10.57
N GLU A 392 -14.37 38.53 10.62
CA GLU A 392 -13.96 39.24 9.41
C GLU A 392 -12.79 38.56 8.68
N ASP A 393 -11.91 37.85 9.40
CA ASP A 393 -10.76 37.18 8.81
C ASP A 393 -11.19 35.89 8.08
N ARG A 394 -12.16 35.13 8.63
CA ARG A 394 -12.82 34.02 7.93
C ARG A 394 -13.54 34.50 6.67
N ILE A 395 -14.37 35.55 6.78
CA ILE A 395 -15.07 36.12 5.61
C ILE A 395 -14.06 36.55 4.54
N ARG A 396 -12.97 37.21 4.93
CA ARG A 396 -11.92 37.61 3.99
C ARG A 396 -11.28 36.40 3.31
N SER A 397 -11.03 35.32 4.04
CA SER A 397 -10.47 34.08 3.50
C SER A 397 -11.43 33.43 2.49
N SER A 398 -12.73 33.38 2.81
CA SER A 398 -13.80 32.94 1.88
C SER A 398 -13.81 33.77 0.60
N LEU A 399 -13.75 35.11 0.71
CA LEU A 399 -13.75 36.00 -0.45
C LEU A 399 -12.50 35.82 -1.32
N VAL A 400 -11.32 35.63 -0.71
CA VAL A 400 -10.08 35.35 -1.45
C VAL A 400 -10.18 34.02 -2.21
N LEU A 401 -10.75 32.98 -1.59
CA LEU A 401 -10.97 31.70 -2.25
C LEU A 401 -11.95 31.85 -3.41
N LEU A 402 -13.14 32.41 -3.16
CA LEU A 402 -14.17 32.59 -4.19
C LEU A 402 -13.73 33.49 -5.35
N ALA A 403 -12.80 34.42 -5.09
CA ALA A 403 -12.20 35.28 -6.11
C ALA A 403 -10.99 34.65 -6.83
N HIS A 404 -10.56 33.45 -6.41
CA HIS A 404 -9.47 32.77 -7.08
C HIS A 404 -9.79 32.55 -8.56
N PRO A 405 -8.84 32.77 -9.50
CA PRO A 405 -9.13 32.69 -10.94
C PRO A 405 -9.71 31.36 -11.43
N SER A 406 -9.41 30.25 -10.73
CA SER A 406 -9.97 28.94 -11.05
C SER A 406 -11.47 28.81 -10.71
N LEU A 407 -11.96 29.59 -9.73
CA LEU A 407 -13.37 29.61 -9.34
C LEU A 407 -14.10 30.77 -10.03
N GLY A 408 -13.56 31.98 -9.93
CA GLY A 408 -14.10 33.18 -10.59
C GLY A 408 -15.51 33.58 -10.12
N ILE A 409 -15.94 33.12 -8.95
CA ILE A 409 -17.30 33.34 -8.40
C ILE A 409 -17.45 34.77 -7.87
N VAL A 410 -16.35 35.36 -7.40
CA VAL A 410 -16.29 36.71 -6.86
C VAL A 410 -15.25 37.53 -7.63
N GLU A 411 -15.59 38.77 -7.98
CA GLU A 411 -14.67 39.75 -8.56
C GLU A 411 -14.13 40.69 -7.47
N THR A 412 -12.84 41.02 -7.55
CA THR A 412 -12.23 42.06 -6.71
C THR A 412 -12.31 43.40 -7.42
N GLU A 413 -12.95 44.39 -6.80
CA GLU A 413 -13.11 45.77 -7.26
C GLU A 413 -12.34 46.75 -6.34
N GLU A 414 -12.26 48.03 -6.71
CA GLU A 414 -11.57 49.05 -5.88
C GLU A 414 -12.16 49.18 -4.46
N ASP A 415 -13.48 49.00 -4.34
CA ASP A 415 -14.24 49.22 -3.10
C ASP A 415 -14.57 47.91 -2.35
N GLY A 416 -14.13 46.75 -2.85
CA GLY A 416 -14.36 45.46 -2.17
C GLY A 416 -14.55 44.29 -3.12
N TYR A 417 -15.42 43.36 -2.73
CA TYR A 417 -15.72 42.14 -3.48
C TYR A 417 -17.15 42.15 -3.99
N ARG A 418 -17.37 41.70 -5.22
CA ARG A 418 -18.70 41.63 -5.85
C ARG A 418 -18.94 40.24 -6.43
N LEU A 419 -20.15 39.71 -6.30
CA LEU A 419 -20.50 38.43 -6.92
C LEU A 419 -20.51 38.59 -8.46
N SER A 420 -19.83 37.70 -9.17
CA SER A 420 -19.78 37.70 -10.64
C SER A 420 -20.95 36.92 -11.26
N THR A 421 -21.57 36.05 -10.46
CA THR A 421 -22.60 35.07 -10.82
C THR A 421 -23.74 35.09 -9.78
N THR A 422 -24.72 34.18 -9.83
CA THR A 422 -25.68 33.99 -8.71
C THR A 422 -25.09 33.09 -7.62
N ALA A 423 -25.61 33.16 -6.40
CA ALA A 423 -25.14 32.29 -5.31
C ALA A 423 -25.34 30.80 -5.67
N GLU A 424 -26.49 30.46 -6.26
CA GLU A 424 -26.81 29.12 -6.77
C GLU A 424 -25.77 28.63 -7.80
N GLN A 425 -25.44 29.45 -8.81
CA GLN A 425 -24.41 29.11 -9.79
C GLN A 425 -23.01 29.04 -9.17
N GLY A 426 -22.75 29.83 -8.14
CA GLY A 426 -21.51 29.75 -7.36
C GLY A 426 -21.36 28.40 -6.66
N VAL A 427 -22.44 27.87 -6.09
CA VAL A 427 -22.48 26.51 -5.50
C VAL A 427 -22.21 25.46 -6.56
N GLU A 428 -22.89 25.51 -7.71
CA GLU A 428 -22.63 24.57 -8.82
C GLU A 428 -21.17 24.60 -9.32
N ILE A 429 -20.50 25.76 -9.24
CA ILE A 429 -19.07 25.88 -9.58
C ILE A 429 -18.21 25.21 -8.51
N LEU A 430 -18.51 25.45 -7.23
CA LEU A 430 -17.80 24.85 -6.11
C LEU A 430 -17.89 23.31 -6.14
N GLU A 431 -19.07 22.76 -6.41
CA GLU A 431 -19.31 21.31 -6.48
C GLU A 431 -18.48 20.61 -7.58
N LYS A 432 -18.10 21.31 -8.65
CA LYS A 432 -17.20 20.78 -9.69
C LYS A 432 -15.78 20.51 -9.21
N PHE A 433 -15.40 21.05 -8.06
CA PHE A 433 -14.08 20.84 -7.44
C PHE A 433 -14.15 19.88 -6.24
N GLY A 434 -15.28 19.21 -6.02
CA GLY A 434 -15.51 18.20 -4.99
C GLY A 434 -16.87 18.32 -4.33
N VAL A 435 -17.32 17.25 -3.64
CA VAL A 435 -18.57 17.25 -2.86
C VAL A 435 -18.39 18.16 -1.64
N LEU A 436 -18.82 19.41 -1.75
CA LEU A 436 -18.69 20.41 -0.68
C LEU A 436 -19.93 20.49 0.21
N VAL A 437 -21.10 20.19 -0.35
CA VAL A 437 -22.40 20.19 0.32
C VAL A 437 -23.10 18.89 -0.08
N GLY A 438 -23.17 17.92 0.84
CA GLY A 438 -24.06 16.78 0.70
C GLY A 438 -25.42 17.15 1.29
N ASP A 439 -26.50 16.83 0.58
CA ASP A 439 -27.88 16.96 1.07
C ASP A 439 -28.15 16.13 2.34
#